data_AF-A0A6G1WV70-F1
#
_entry.id   AF-A0A6G1WV70-F1
#
_cell.length_a   1.000
_cell.length_b   1.000
_cell.length_c   1.000
_cell.angle_alpha   90.00
_cell.angle_beta   90.00
_cell.angle_gamma   90.00
#
_symmetry.space_group_name_H-M   'P 1'
#
loop_
_entity.id
_entity.type
_entity.pdbx_description
1 polymer ?
#
loop_
_entity_poly.entity_id
_entity_poly.type
_entity_poly.pdbx_seq_one_letter_code
_entity_poly.pdbx_strand_id
1 'polypeptide(L)' 'MTESDLIREEIAELEAQIFRIKGSMNRADNGVKLKKLAVITRLRDRCNRSLAAAERARGGQA' A
#
# COMPACT_ATOMS: atom_id res chain seq x y z
N MET A 1 -9.41 -17.54 2.77
CA MET A 1 -8.49 -16.45 2.39
C MET A 1 -7.58 -16.94 1.28
N THR A 2 -7.63 -16.27 0.14
CA THR A 2 -6.67 -16.45 -0.95
C THR A 2 -5.49 -15.50 -0.78
N GLU A 3 -4.39 -15.72 -1.50
CA GLU A 3 -3.26 -14.78 -1.55
C GLU A 3 -3.70 -13.37 -1.98
N SER A 4 -4.69 -13.25 -2.89
CA SER A 4 -5.24 -11.94 -3.27
C SER A 4 -5.99 -11.27 -2.11
N ASP A 5 -6.65 -12.03 -1.24
CA ASP A 5 -7.34 -11.46 -0.09
C ASP A 5 -6.34 -10.90 0.92
N LEU A 6 -5.25 -11.65 1.18
CA LEU A 6 -4.13 -11.19 2.01
C LEU A 6 -3.49 -9.90 1.46
N ILE A 7 -3.23 -9.85 0.16
CA ILE A 7 -2.62 -8.66 -0.46
C ILE A 7 -3.59 -7.45 -0.39
N ARG A 8 -4.90 -7.67 -0.54
CA ARG A 8 -5.90 -6.60 -0.39
C ARG A 8 -5.96 -6.07 1.04
N GLU A 9 -5.91 -6.94 2.04
CA GLU A 9 -5.83 -6.55 3.46
C GLU A 9 -4.56 -5.71 3.71
N GLU A 10 -3.42 -6.14 3.19
CA GLU A 10 -2.16 -5.40 3.34
C GLU A 10 -2.21 -4.03 2.66
N ILE A 11 -2.80 -3.93 1.45
CA ILE A 11 -3.02 -2.64 0.78
C ILE A 11 -3.89 -1.72 1.65
N ALA A 12 -5.00 -2.23 2.20
CA ALA A 12 -5.91 -1.43 3.02
C ALA A 12 -5.22 -0.88 4.28
N GLU A 13 -4.39 -1.69 4.95
CA GLU A 13 -3.62 -1.25 6.11
C GLU A 13 -2.58 -0.17 5.72
N LEU A 14 -1.89 -0.34 4.59
CA LEU A 14 -0.92 0.65 4.10
C LEU A 14 -1.60 1.98 3.74
N GLU A 15 -2.80 1.94 3.14
CA GLU A 15 -3.60 3.12 2.83
C GLU A 15 -4.08 3.83 4.10
N ALA A 16 -4.51 3.07 5.12
CA ALA A 16 -4.85 3.63 6.43
C ALA A 16 -3.65 4.32 7.09
N GLN A 17 -2.46 3.72 7.01
CA GLN A 17 -1.23 4.34 7.53
C GLN A 17 -0.86 5.61 6.76
N ILE A 18 -0.97 5.61 5.42
CA ILE A 18 -0.76 6.81 4.60
C ILE A 18 -1.70 7.93 5.03
N PHE A 19 -2.98 7.62 5.20
CA PHE A 19 -3.98 8.58 5.66
C PHE A 19 -3.64 9.17 7.03
N ARG A 20 -3.31 8.31 8.01
CA ARG A 20 -2.90 8.75 9.37
C ARG A 20 -1.65 9.64 9.33
N ILE A 21 -0.64 9.28 8.54
CA ILE A 21 0.59 10.07 8.43
C ILE A 21 0.29 11.44 7.85
N LYS A 22 -0.45 11.51 6.73
CA LYS A 22 -0.86 12.77 6.10
C LYS A 22 -1.67 13.64 7.06
N GLY A 23 -2.62 13.04 7.80
CA GLY A 23 -3.41 13.74 8.81
C GLY A 23 -2.59 14.25 10.01
N SER A 24 -1.46 13.61 10.32
CA SER A 24 -0.57 14.01 11.42
C SER A 24 0.49 15.07 11.04
N MET A 25 0.60 15.44 9.77
CA MET A 25 1.55 16.46 9.31
C MET A 25 1.04 17.86 9.67
N ASN A 26 1.94 18.71 10.18
CA ASN A 26 1.62 20.08 10.58
C ASN A 26 2.48 21.09 9.80
N ARG A 27 2.41 22.38 10.13
CA ARG A 27 3.21 23.43 9.46
C ARG A 27 4.72 23.37 9.76
N ALA A 28 5.19 22.49 10.64
CA ALA A 28 6.60 22.35 10.99
C ALA A 28 7.34 21.40 10.04
N ASP A 29 8.64 21.18 10.31
CA ASP A 29 9.43 20.18 9.62
C ASP A 29 8.82 18.78 9.81
N ASN A 30 8.39 18.18 8.69
CA ASN A 30 7.83 16.84 8.64
C ASN A 30 8.81 15.84 8.00
N GLY A 31 10.12 16.12 7.98
CA GLY A 31 11.11 15.35 7.20
C GLY A 31 11.07 13.84 7.49
N VAL A 32 10.92 13.44 8.76
CA VAL A 32 10.77 12.02 9.15
C VAL A 32 9.46 11.42 8.63
N LYS A 33 8.35 12.16 8.74
CA LYS A 33 7.04 11.71 8.25
C LYS A 33 7.02 11.58 6.73
N LEU A 34 7.68 12.50 6.02
CA LEU A 34 7.85 12.45 4.56
C LEU A 34 8.64 11.22 4.14
N LYS A 35 9.76 10.91 4.82
CA LYS A 35 10.53 9.69 4.57
C LYS A 35 9.69 8.43 4.80
N LYS A 36 8.94 8.39 5.91
CA LYS A 36 8.03 7.26 6.22
C LYS A 36 6.93 7.12 5.17
N LEU A 37 6.30 8.23 4.79
CA LEU A 37 5.26 8.27 3.76
C LEU A 37 5.79 7.74 2.41
N ALA A 38 7.00 8.12 2.03
CA ALA A 38 7.63 7.65 0.79
C ALA A 38 7.92 6.15 0.80
N VAL A 39 8.30 5.57 1.95
CA VAL A 39 8.51 4.12 2.08
C VAL A 39 7.18 3.37 1.98
N ILE A 40 6.16 3.80 2.74
CA ILE A 40 4.84 3.13 2.78
C ILE A 40 4.16 3.22 1.41
N THR A 41 4.24 4.38 0.74
CA THR A 41 3.68 4.54 -0.60
C THR A 41 4.33 3.57 -1.60
N ARG A 42 5.67 3.46 -1.59
CA ARG A 42 6.38 2.48 -2.44
C ARG A 42 5.99 1.04 -2.14
N LEU A 43 5.76 0.70 -0.86
CA LEU A 43 5.31 -0.62 -0.48
C LEU A 43 3.90 -0.91 -1.01
N ARG A 44 2.96 0.03 -0.81
CA ARG A 44 1.59 -0.05 -1.35
C ARG A 44 1.57 -0.25 -2.85
N ASP A 45 2.43 0.48 -3.58
CA ASP A 45 2.54 0.35 -5.03
C ASP A 45 3.06 -1.04 -5.45
N ARG A 46 3.98 -1.63 -4.68
CA ARG A 46 4.44 -3.02 -4.92
C ARG A 46 3.33 -4.03 -4.67
N CYS A 47 2.58 -3.90 -3.57
CA CYS A 47 1.45 -4.78 -3.28
C CYS A 47 0.38 -4.72 -4.38
N ASN A 48 0.08 -3.52 -4.91
CA ASN A 48 -0.84 -3.38 -6.05
C ASN A 48 -0.34 -4.09 -7.32
N ARG A 49 0.97 -4.01 -7.62
CA ARG A 49 1.55 -4.75 -8.75
C ARG A 49 1.46 -6.26 -8.55
N SER A 50 1.75 -6.75 -7.34
CA SER A 50 1.62 -8.16 -7.00
C SER A 50 0.18 -8.65 -7.10
N LEU A 51 -0.79 -7.86 -6.62
CA LEU A 51 -2.21 -8.17 -6.73
C LEU A 51 -2.63 -8.28 -8.20
N ALA A 52 -2.28 -7.29 -9.02
CA ALA A 52 -2.58 -7.31 -10.45
C ALA A 52 -1.94 -8.51 -11.17
N ALA A 53 -0.73 -8.91 -10.78
CA ALA A 53 -0.09 -10.11 -11.33
C ALA A 53 -0.82 -11.40 -10.92
N ALA A 54 -1.21 -11.52 -9.65
CA ALA A 54 -1.95 -12.66 -9.13
C ALA A 54 -3.36 -12.78 -9.77
N GLU A 55 -4.03 -11.66 -10.00
CA GLU A 55 -5.32 -11.61 -10.69
C GLU A 55 -5.19 -12.00 -12.17
N ARG A 56 -4.14 -11.54 -12.87
CA ARG A 56 -3.85 -11.95 -14.25
C ARG A 56 -3.52 -13.44 -14.36
N ALA A 57 -2.74 -13.99 -13.44
CA ALA A 57 -2.39 -15.41 -13.42
C ALA A 57 -3.62 -16.31 -13.20
N ARG A 58 -4.65 -15.80 -12.50
CA ARG A 58 -5.96 -16.45 -12.39
C ARG A 58 -6.82 -16.29 -13.64
N GLY A 59 -6.82 -15.11 -14.25
CA GLY A 59 -7.59 -14.82 -15.47
C GLY A 59 -7.04 -15.45 -16.75
N GLY A 60 -5.76 -15.87 -16.76
CA GLY A 60 -5.12 -16.61 -17.87
C GLY A 60 -5.25 -18.13 -17.79
N GLN A 61 -6.01 -18.66 -16.83
CA GLN A 61 -6.43 -20.06 -16.76
C GLN A 61 -7.89 -20.15 -17.25
N ALA A 62 -8.10 -19.92 -18.54
CA ALA A 62 -9.36 -20.13 -19.23
C ALA A 62 -9.09 -20.59 -20.66
#